data_AF-A0A7Y5M866-F1
#
_entry.id   AF-A0A7Y5M866-F1
#
_cell.length_a   1.000
_cell.length_b   1.000
_cell.length_c   1.000
_cell.angle_alpha   90.00
_cell.angle_beta   90.00
_cell.angle_gamma   90.00
#
_symmetry.space_group_name_H-M   'P 1'
#
loop_
_entity.id
_entity.type
_entity.pdbx_description
1 polymer ?
#
loop_
_entity_poly.entity_id
_entity_poly.type
_entity_poly.pdbx_seq_one_letter_code
_entity_poly.pdbx_strand_id
1 'polypeptide(L)'
;MEKHGSRMLVLLALLAAGSAHAAGADVGQVAKQATNWTAIIMFGAFVAGTLWITKWAAAKTKSASDFYTAGGGITGFQNGLAIAGDYMSAASFLGISAAVMATGYDG
;
A
#
# COMPACT_ATOMS: atom_id res chain seq x y z
N MET A 1 25.74 -1.26 23.66
CA MET A 1 26.27 -0.32 22.66
C MET A 1 25.57 -0.44 21.28
N GLU A 2 24.38 -1.05 21.18
CA GLU A 2 23.71 -1.41 19.92
C GLU A 2 22.81 -0.30 19.31
N LYS A 3 22.44 0.72 20.10
CA LYS A 3 21.40 1.70 19.69
C LYS A 3 21.89 2.78 18.73
N HIS A 4 23.21 2.95 18.59
CA HIS A 4 23.79 3.98 17.72
C HIS A 4 23.85 3.57 16.25
N GLY A 5 24.11 2.28 15.95
CA GLY A 5 24.17 1.77 14.58
C GLY A 5 22.83 1.86 13.86
N SER A 6 21.73 1.54 14.54
CA SER A 6 20.37 1.59 13.98
C SER A 6 19.94 3.02 13.63
N ARG A 7 20.29 4.02 14.46
CA ARG A 7 19.97 5.43 14.17
C ARG A 7 20.79 5.97 12.99
N MET A 8 22.02 5.50 12.82
CA MET A 8 22.87 5.89 11.71
C MET A 8 22.38 5.30 10.37
N LEU A 9 21.87 4.07 10.38
CA LEU A 9 21.21 3.43 9.24
C LEU A 9 19.93 4.17 8.82
N VAL A 10 19.10 4.59 9.78
CA VAL A 10 17.90 5.39 9.50
C VAL A 10 18.25 6.76 8.91
N LEU A 11 19.29 7.42 9.44
CA LEU A 11 19.77 8.71 8.91
C LEU A 11 20.35 8.58 7.50
N LEU A 12 21.10 7.51 7.21
CA LEU A 12 21.60 7.19 5.88
C LEU A 12 20.46 6.91 4.89
N ALA A 13 19.43 6.17 5.31
CA ALA A 13 18.24 5.92 4.49
C ALA A 13 17.48 7.21 4.17
N LEU A 14 17.36 8.13 5.15
CA LEU A 14 16.72 9.44 4.95
C LEU A 14 17.54 10.37 4.03
N LEU A 15 18.88 10.33 4.12
CA LEU A 15 19.76 11.09 3.23
C LEU A 15 19.75 10.55 1.79
N ALA A 16 19.70 9.22 1.62
CA ALA A 16 19.57 8.60 0.31
C ALA A 16 18.23 8.97 -0.37
N ALA A 17 17.14 9.03 0.41
CA ALA A 17 15.84 9.49 -0.08
C ALA A 17 15.87 10.96 -0.56
N GLY A 18 16.69 11.82 0.05
CA GLY A 18 16.89 13.21 -0.38
C GLY A 18 17.71 13.36 -1.67
N SER A 19 18.48 12.34 -2.06
CA SER A 19 19.36 12.38 -3.24
C SER A 19 18.71 11.88 -4.54
N ALA A 20 17.42 11.51 -4.52
CA ALA A 20 16.63 11.22 -5.71
C ALA A 20 16.41 12.50 -6.54
N HIS A 21 17.49 12.97 -7.18
CA HIS A 21 17.41 13.91 -8.28
C HIS A 21 16.71 13.17 -9.41
N ALA A 22 15.52 13.65 -9.76
CA ALA A 22 14.77 13.16 -10.89
C ALA A 22 15.64 13.27 -12.15
N ALA A 23 16.22 12.15 -12.59
CA ALA A 23 16.60 11.99 -13.98
C ALA A 23 15.28 11.97 -14.75
N GLY A 24 14.80 13.16 -15.09
CA GLY A 24 13.59 13.34 -15.87
C GLY A 24 13.82 12.67 -17.21
N ALA A 25 13.23 11.49 -17.41
CA ALA A 25 12.77 11.11 -18.74
C ALA A 25 12.00 12.32 -19.26
N ASP A 26 12.37 12.81 -20.44
CA ASP A 26 11.84 14.02 -21.06
C ASP A 26 10.31 13.93 -21.19
N VAL A 27 9.61 14.30 -20.12
CA VAL A 27 8.17 14.48 -20.09
C VAL A 27 7.94 15.87 -20.65
N GLY A 28 7.92 15.94 -21.99
CA GLY A 28 7.68 17.16 -22.76
C GLY A 28 6.55 18.00 -22.13
N GLN A 29 6.72 19.33 -22.18
CA GLN A 29 5.91 20.34 -21.48
C GLN A 29 4.71 19.78 -20.71
N VAL A 30 4.90 19.49 -19.42
CA VAL A 30 3.82 19.12 -18.51
C VAL A 30 2.85 20.30 -18.43
N ALA A 31 1.90 20.34 -19.34
CA ALA A 31 0.78 21.25 -19.28
C ALA A 31 0.10 21.01 -17.93
N LYS A 32 -0.12 22.08 -17.16
CA LYS A 32 -0.79 21.99 -15.86
C LYS A 32 -2.17 21.35 -16.08
N GLN A 33 -2.26 20.05 -15.80
CA GLN A 33 -3.49 19.31 -15.95
C GLN A 33 -4.53 19.90 -14.99
N ALA A 34 -5.73 20.17 -15.49
CA ALA A 34 -6.84 20.61 -14.65
C ALA A 34 -7.05 19.59 -13.52
N THR A 35 -7.35 20.08 -12.32
CA THR A 35 -7.55 19.22 -11.14
C THR A 35 -8.66 18.21 -11.42
N ASN A 36 -8.32 16.92 -11.40
CA ASN A 36 -9.29 15.86 -11.61
C ASN A 36 -10.05 15.58 -10.31
N TRP A 37 -11.12 16.33 -10.11
CA TRP A 37 -11.99 16.19 -8.95
C TRP A 37 -12.64 14.81 -8.83
N THR A 38 -12.97 14.16 -9.95
CA THR A 38 -13.52 12.80 -9.97
C THR A 38 -12.54 11.80 -9.34
N ALA A 39 -11.28 11.83 -9.76
CA ALA A 39 -10.24 10.95 -9.20
C ALA A 39 -10.01 11.21 -7.71
N ILE A 40 -9.97 12.48 -7.29
CA ILE A 40 -9.78 12.86 -5.90
C ILE A 40 -10.92 12.34 -5.01
N ILE A 41 -12.17 12.53 -5.46
CA ILE A 41 -13.35 12.07 -4.72
C ILE A 41 -13.36 10.54 -4.62
N MET A 42 -13.08 9.84 -5.72
CA MET A 42 -13.02 8.36 -5.71
C MET A 42 -11.92 7.84 -4.78
N PHE A 43 -10.74 8.43 -4.81
CA PHE A 43 -9.65 8.07 -3.89
C PHE A 43 -10.04 8.34 -2.43
N GLY A 44 -10.59 9.52 -2.14
CA GLY A 44 -11.03 9.88 -0.80
C GLY A 44 -12.14 8.97 -0.28
N ALA A 45 -13.11 8.63 -1.12
CA ALA A 45 -14.19 7.71 -0.77
C ALA A 45 -13.67 6.29 -0.48
N PHE A 46 -12.73 5.79 -1.29
CA PHE A 46 -12.08 4.50 -1.07
C PHE A 46 -11.35 4.46 0.28
N VAL A 47 -10.49 5.45 0.55
CA VAL A 47 -9.74 5.53 1.82
C VAL A 47 -10.68 5.63 3.01
N ALA A 48 -11.69 6.51 2.95
CA ALA A 48 -12.67 6.67 4.02
C ALA A 48 -13.46 5.37 4.27
N GLY A 49 -13.87 4.68 3.20
CA GLY A 49 -14.55 3.39 3.27
C GLY A 49 -13.70 2.31 3.94
N THR A 50 -12.44 2.15 3.53
CA THR A 50 -11.51 1.20 4.15
C THR A 50 -11.35 1.49 5.64
N LEU A 51 -11.07 2.75 6.01
CA LEU A 51 -10.90 3.15 7.41
C LEU A 51 -12.15 2.94 8.25
N TRP A 52 -13.34 3.23 7.69
CA TRP A 52 -14.61 2.95 8.36
C TRP A 52 -14.73 1.47 8.68
N ILE A 53 -14.54 0.60 7.68
CA ILE A 53 -14.68 -0.86 7.83
C ILE A 53 -13.68 -1.38 8.88
N THR A 54 -12.42 -0.94 8.83
CA THR A 54 -11.40 -1.31 9.82
C THR A 54 -11.78 -0.88 11.23
N LYS A 55 -12.24 0.37 11.42
CA LYS A 55 -12.66 0.87 12.74
C LYS A 55 -13.87 0.10 13.27
N TRP A 56 -14.84 -0.17 12.41
CA TRP A 56 -16.03 -0.95 12.76
C TRP A 56 -15.69 -2.39 13.13
N ALA A 57 -14.82 -3.05 12.36
CA ALA A 57 -14.34 -4.39 12.65
C ALA A 57 -13.57 -4.44 13.97
N ALA A 58 -12.66 -3.49 14.20
CA ALA A 58 -11.90 -3.39 15.45
C ALA A 58 -12.81 -3.16 16.67
N ALA A 59 -13.90 -2.39 16.51
CA ALA A 59 -14.86 -2.15 17.59
C ALA A 59 -15.71 -3.39 17.97
N LYS A 60 -15.77 -4.42 17.10
CA LYS A 60 -16.47 -5.68 17.36
C LYS A 60 -15.63 -6.71 18.12
N THR A 61 -14.31 -6.59 18.12
CA THR A 61 -13.41 -7.51 18.82
C THR A 61 -13.33 -7.14 20.31
N LYS A 62 -14.04 -7.86 21.18
CA LYS A 62 -14.15 -7.52 22.62
C LYS A 62 -13.58 -8.57 23.58
N SER A 63 -13.30 -9.80 23.13
CA SER A 63 -12.71 -10.86 23.95
C SER A 63 -11.44 -11.47 23.33
N ALA A 64 -10.59 -12.11 24.14
CA ALA A 64 -9.37 -12.78 23.64
C ALA A 64 -9.69 -13.90 22.64
N SER A 65 -10.81 -14.61 22.82
CA SER A 65 -11.29 -15.60 21.84
C SER A 65 -11.69 -14.97 20.50
N ASP A 66 -12.29 -13.77 20.50
CA ASP A 66 -12.59 -13.04 19.26
C ASP A 66 -11.31 -12.58 18.55
N PHE A 67 -10.23 -12.37 19.29
CA PHE A 67 -8.95 -11.93 18.75
C PHE A 67 -8.15 -13.09 18.15
N TYR A 68 -8.15 -14.27 18.80
CA TYR A 68 -7.32 -15.41 18.38
C TYR A 68 -8.02 -16.39 17.43
N THR A 69 -9.34 -16.57 17.53
CA THR A 69 -10.07 -17.52 16.68
C THR A 69 -11.18 -16.87 15.87
N ALA A 70 -11.35 -15.54 15.96
CA ALA A 70 -12.52 -14.83 15.42
C ALA A 70 -13.85 -15.50 15.84
N GLY A 71 -13.87 -16.10 17.05
CA GLY A 71 -15.02 -16.85 17.56
C GLY A 71 -15.26 -18.21 16.88
N GLY A 72 -14.31 -18.73 16.10
CA GLY A 72 -14.42 -20.00 15.36
C GLY A 72 -15.31 -19.94 14.11
N GLY A 73 -15.75 -18.74 13.70
CA GLY A 73 -16.78 -18.55 12.67
C GLY A 73 -16.30 -18.19 11.26
N ILE A 74 -14.98 -18.21 10.98
CA ILE A 74 -14.48 -17.88 9.64
C ILE A 74 -14.70 -19.06 8.69
N THR A 75 -15.47 -18.84 7.64
CA THR A 75 -15.69 -19.82 6.57
C THR A 75 -14.47 -19.92 5.65
N GLY A 76 -14.29 -21.08 5.00
CA GLY A 76 -13.16 -21.30 4.08
C GLY A 76 -13.10 -20.27 2.94
N PHE A 77 -14.24 -19.80 2.44
CA PHE A 77 -14.30 -18.76 1.42
C PHE A 77 -13.81 -17.40 1.93
N GLN A 78 -14.20 -17.00 3.14
CA GLN A 78 -13.73 -15.75 3.75
C GLN A 78 -12.21 -15.78 4.00
N ASN A 79 -11.69 -16.92 4.46
CA ASN A 79 -10.25 -17.12 4.62
C ASN A 79 -9.51 -17.07 3.28
N GLY A 80 -10.04 -17.75 2.25
CA GLY A 80 -9.49 -17.74 0.90
C GLY A 80 -9.46 -16.34 0.29
N LEU A 81 -10.53 -15.56 0.48
CA LEU A 81 -10.60 -14.18 0.01
C LEU A 81 -9.62 -13.25 0.76
N ALA A 82 -9.45 -13.43 2.07
CA ALA A 82 -8.47 -12.67 2.85
C ALA A 82 -7.05 -12.92 2.34
N ILE A 83 -6.67 -14.19 2.13
CA ILE A 83 -5.35 -14.56 1.61
C ILE A 83 -5.14 -14.00 0.20
N ALA A 84 -6.14 -14.14 -0.68
CA ALA A 84 -6.06 -13.59 -2.04
C ALA A 84 -5.87 -12.07 -2.02
N GLY A 85 -6.53 -11.37 -1.10
CA GLY A 85 -6.35 -9.94 -0.87
C GLY A 85 -4.94 -9.59 -0.43
N ASP A 86 -4.37 -10.33 0.52
CA ASP A 86 -3.01 -10.09 1.03
C ASP A 86 -1.92 -10.33 -0.05
N TYR A 87 -2.15 -11.26 -0.98
CA TYR A 87 -1.26 -11.45 -2.14
C TYR A 87 -1.29 -10.27 -3.13
N MET A 88 -2.39 -9.52 -3.19
CA MET A 88 -2.57 -8.37 -4.08
C MET A 88 -2.16 -7.07 -3.39
N SER A 89 -0.85 -6.82 -3.30
CA SER A 89 -0.32 -5.54 -2.81
C SER A 89 -0.12 -4.51 -3.94
N ALA A 90 -0.22 -3.21 -3.61
CA ALA A 90 0.13 -2.10 -4.51
C ALA A 90 1.58 -2.18 -5.00
N ALA A 91 2.48 -2.71 -4.18
CA ALA A 91 3.86 -2.98 -4.56
C ALA A 91 3.95 -4.04 -5.67
N SER A 92 3.14 -5.11 -5.58
CA SER A 92 3.06 -6.13 -6.62
C SER A 92 2.49 -5.54 -7.92
N PHE A 93 1.44 -4.71 -7.83
CA PHE A 93 0.86 -4.04 -9.00
C PHE A 93 1.86 -3.12 -9.71
N LEU A 94 2.50 -2.21 -8.98
CA LEU A 94 3.51 -1.30 -9.54
C LEU A 94 4.75 -2.06 -10.00
N GLY A 95 5.16 -3.10 -9.28
CA GLY A 95 6.31 -3.93 -9.61
C GLY A 95 6.15 -4.69 -10.92
N ILE A 96 5.00 -5.35 -11.11
CA ILE A 96 4.70 -6.03 -12.38
C ILE A 96 4.55 -5.01 -13.51
N SER A 97 3.89 -3.88 -13.27
CA SER A 97 3.75 -2.81 -14.27
C SER A 97 5.10 -2.25 -14.73
N ALA A 98 6.02 -2.05 -13.79
CA ALA A 98 7.38 -1.58 -14.05
C ALA A 98 8.24 -2.65 -14.74
N ALA A 99 8.11 -3.92 -14.34
CA ALA A 99 8.79 -5.04 -15.01
C ALA A 99 8.33 -5.14 -16.47
N VAL A 100 7.02 -5.14 -16.73
CA VAL A 100 6.46 -5.18 -18.09
C VAL A 100 6.89 -3.97 -18.92
N MET A 101 6.95 -2.77 -18.33
CA MET A 101 7.49 -1.59 -19.00
C MET A 101 8.96 -1.77 -19.42
N ALA A 102 9.75 -2.50 -18.63
CA ALA A 102 11.17 -2.71 -18.87
C ALA A 102 11.47 -3.88 -19.82
N THR A 103 10.74 -5.01 -19.72
CA THR A 103 11.04 -6.25 -20.45
C THR A 103 10.04 -6.58 -21.57
N GLY A 104 8.93 -5.84 -21.67
CA GLY A 104 7.82 -6.18 -22.56
C GLY A 104 6.92 -7.28 -21.99
N TYR A 105 5.77 -7.49 -22.63
CA TYR A 105 4.75 -8.44 -22.16
C TYR A 105 5.15 -9.93 -22.33
N ASP A 106 6.13 -10.21 -23.20
CA ASP A 106 6.71 -11.54 -23.47
C ASP A 106 8.01 -11.82 -22.69
N GLY A 107 8.40 -10.94 -21.76
CA GLY A 107 9.64 -11.02 -20.97
C GLY A 107 9.52 -11.85 -19.69
#